data_AF-A0A523N1H2-F1
#
_entry.id   AF-A0A523N1H2-F1
#
_cell.length_a   1.000
_cell.length_b   1.000
_cell.length_c   1.000
_cell.angle_alpha   90.00
_cell.angle_beta   90.00
_cell.angle_gamma   90.00
#
_symmetry.space_group_name_H-M   'P 1'
#
loop_
_entity.id
_entity.type
_entity.pdbx_description
1 polymer ?
#
loop_
_entity_poly.entity_id
_entity_poly.type
_entity_poly.pdbx_seq_one_letter_code
_entity_poly.pdbx_strand_id
1 'polypeptide(L)'
;ADPRQIEVFGQKPQPVSDLVFSEFEPVGQLNHSFIVMQGPKGILVVDQHIAHERVLYERFREAAHNKKVEVQDLLFPLTVELPPAEAQALSQHLESLKELGLELEPFGNNGFLLRSVPAVLKHHDQEIIVREVAGHLLREEKDRTLQDKMEDIMIMMSCRNAIKVNHPLELDQMRKLMHDLEHTRMPYTCPHGRPIALLFEMNDILRKFQRI
;
A
#
# COMPACT_ATOMS: atom_id res chain seq x y z
N ALA A 1 40.04 18.44 -15.03
CA ALA A 1 39.81 17.97 -13.66
C ALA A 1 38.77 16.89 -13.74
N ASP A 2 39.10 15.68 -13.31
CA ASP A 2 38.17 14.56 -13.22
C ASP A 2 36.94 15.01 -12.42
N PRO A 3 35.73 15.02 -13.01
CA PRO A 3 34.52 15.31 -12.26
C PRO A 3 34.29 14.11 -11.37
N ARG A 4 35.02 14.07 -10.24
CA ARG A 4 34.81 13.09 -9.17
C ARG A 4 33.31 13.03 -8.97
N GLN A 5 32.73 11.88 -9.32
CA GLN A 5 31.33 11.60 -9.07
C GLN A 5 31.03 12.15 -7.68
N ILE A 6 30.12 13.13 -7.63
CA ILE A 6 29.63 13.60 -6.35
C ILE A 6 29.06 12.35 -5.70
N GLU A 7 29.75 11.81 -4.69
CA GLU A 7 29.16 10.80 -3.82
C GLU A 7 27.87 11.45 -3.30
N VAL A 8 26.77 10.94 -3.83
CA VAL A 8 25.40 11.44 -3.68
C VAL A 8 25.13 11.47 -2.19
N PHE A 9 25.12 12.69 -1.62
CA PHE A 9 24.90 13.03 -0.21
C PHE A 9 25.67 12.11 0.77
N GLY A 10 26.75 12.61 1.39
CA GLY A 10 27.72 11.81 2.18
C GLY A 10 27.17 11.08 3.42
N GLN A 11 25.85 11.12 3.65
CA GLN A 11 25.13 10.32 4.63
C GLN A 11 23.99 9.56 3.93
N LYS A 12 23.73 8.32 4.37
CA LYS A 12 22.56 7.57 3.89
C LYS A 12 21.31 8.40 4.16
N PRO A 13 20.42 8.59 3.16
CA PRO A 13 19.15 9.27 3.39
C PRO A 13 18.43 8.61 4.58
N GLN A 14 18.04 9.41 5.56
CA GLN A 14 17.40 8.89 6.77
C GLN A 14 15.90 8.77 6.52
N PRO A 15 15.27 7.62 6.85
CA PRO A 15 13.82 7.57 7.00
C PRO A 15 13.44 8.59 8.07
N VAL A 16 12.63 9.57 7.73
CA VAL A 16 12.33 10.64 8.68
C VAL A 16 11.11 10.23 9.49
N SER A 17 11.23 10.16 10.81
CA SER A 17 10.13 9.82 11.73
C SER A 17 9.27 11.01 12.15
N ASP A 18 9.68 12.24 11.79
CA ASP A 18 9.08 13.49 12.27
C ASP A 18 8.89 14.52 11.14
N LEU A 19 8.70 14.02 9.92
CA LEU A 19 8.39 14.87 8.78
C LEU A 19 6.91 15.26 8.81
N VAL A 20 6.66 16.56 8.76
CA VAL A 20 5.35 17.16 8.51
C VAL A 20 5.31 17.42 7.00
N PHE A 21 4.59 16.59 6.24
CA PHE A 21 4.55 16.70 4.78
C PHE A 21 3.98 18.04 4.33
N SER A 22 3.12 18.66 5.14
CA SER A 22 2.59 20.00 4.86
C SER A 22 3.64 21.13 4.94
N GLU A 23 4.85 20.89 5.47
CA GLU A 23 5.96 21.86 5.40
C GLU A 23 6.62 21.91 4.02
N PHE A 24 6.25 21.00 3.11
CA PHE A 24 6.84 20.86 1.78
C PHE A 24 5.81 21.11 0.70
N GLU A 25 6.25 21.75 -0.38
CA GLU A 25 5.42 22.02 -1.55
C GLU A 25 5.86 21.12 -2.72
N PRO A 26 4.95 20.36 -3.36
CA PRO A 26 5.27 19.61 -4.56
C PRO A 26 5.80 20.51 -5.68
N VAL A 27 6.96 20.14 -6.23
CA VAL A 27 7.59 20.82 -7.37
C VAL A 27 7.28 20.08 -8.67
N GLY A 28 7.17 18.76 -8.60
CA GLY A 28 6.85 17.92 -9.74
C GLY A 28 7.13 16.45 -9.48
N GLN A 29 7.23 15.70 -10.58
CA GLN A 29 7.36 14.25 -10.56
C GLN A 29 8.62 13.81 -11.31
N LEU A 30 9.34 12.83 -10.78
CA LEU A 30 10.46 12.19 -11.43
C LEU A 30 10.02 10.84 -12.00
N ASN A 31 10.16 10.66 -13.31
CA ASN A 31 9.83 9.44 -14.07
C ASN A 31 8.45 8.86 -13.72
N HIS A 32 7.47 9.74 -13.50
CA HIS A 32 6.11 9.36 -13.11
C HIS A 32 6.01 8.42 -11.89
N SER A 33 7.04 8.40 -11.03
CA SER A 33 7.18 7.42 -9.95
C SER A 33 7.52 8.04 -8.60
N PHE A 34 8.26 9.16 -8.60
CA PHE A 34 8.60 9.86 -7.37
C PHE A 34 8.04 11.27 -7.38
N ILE A 35 7.48 11.71 -6.26
CA ILE A 35 7.11 13.10 -6.03
C ILE A 35 8.32 13.81 -5.44
N VAL A 36 8.68 14.96 -6.03
CA VAL A 36 9.75 15.83 -5.51
C VAL A 36 9.10 17.04 -4.89
N MET A 37 9.42 17.32 -3.63
CA MET A 37 8.88 18.44 -2.87
C MET A 37 10.00 19.30 -2.31
N GLN A 38 9.76 20.60 -2.16
CA GLN A 38 10.70 21.56 -1.59
C GLN A 38 10.14 22.18 -0.31
N GLY A 39 10.98 22.33 0.70
CA GLY A 39 10.60 22.91 1.99
C GLY A 39 11.81 23.47 2.75
N PRO A 40 11.59 24.04 3.95
CA PRO A 40 12.65 24.70 4.72
C PRO A 40 13.79 23.75 5.13
N LYS A 41 13.49 22.46 5.31
CA LYS A 41 14.49 21.43 5.67
C LYS A 41 15.30 20.93 4.46
N GLY A 42 14.85 21.17 3.22
CA GLY A 42 15.53 20.70 2.00
C GLY A 42 14.57 20.16 0.94
N ILE A 43 15.01 19.11 0.25
CA ILE A 43 14.24 18.43 -0.79
C ILE A 43 13.75 17.10 -0.25
N LEU A 44 12.45 16.85 -0.38
CA LEU A 44 11.85 15.56 -0.05
C LEU A 44 11.56 14.79 -1.34
N VAL A 45 12.02 13.55 -1.40
CA VAL A 45 11.70 12.62 -2.49
C VAL A 45 10.83 11.50 -1.94
N VAL A 46 9.61 11.41 -2.46
CA VAL A 46 8.59 10.47 -1.97
C VAL A 46 8.30 9.44 -3.07
N ASP A 47 8.33 8.16 -2.71
CA ASP A 47 7.83 7.11 -3.60
C ASP A 47 6.31 7.17 -3.62
N GLN A 48 5.73 7.59 -4.75
CA GLN A 48 4.29 7.83 -4.84
C GLN A 48 3.46 6.54 -4.73
N HIS A 49 4.02 5.43 -5.22
CA HIS A 49 3.34 4.15 -5.24
C HIS A 49 3.20 3.65 -3.80
N ILE A 50 4.33 3.65 -3.09
CA ILE A 50 4.40 3.20 -1.69
C ILE A 50 3.64 4.15 -0.76
N ALA A 51 3.68 5.46 -1.01
CA ALA A 51 2.84 6.44 -0.30
C ALA A 51 1.35 6.12 -0.46
N HIS A 52 0.90 5.84 -1.69
CA HIS A 52 -0.50 5.53 -1.94
C HIS A 52 -0.91 4.18 -1.35
N GLU A 53 -0.05 3.16 -1.39
CA GLU A 53 -0.27 1.90 -0.69
C GLU A 53 -0.52 2.10 0.81
N ARG A 54 0.28 2.94 1.48
CA ARG A 54 0.11 3.26 2.91
C ARG A 54 -1.23 3.93 3.17
N VAL A 55 -1.62 4.91 2.35
CA VAL A 55 -2.92 5.61 2.48
C VAL A 55 -4.09 4.63 2.31
N LEU A 56 -4.05 3.78 1.28
CA LEU A 56 -5.11 2.81 1.01
C LEU A 56 -5.22 1.77 2.12
N TYR A 57 -4.11 1.21 2.58
CA TYR A 57 -4.09 0.25 3.67
C TYR A 57 -4.68 0.83 4.95
N GLU A 58 -4.30 2.06 5.35
CA GLU A 58 -4.83 2.66 6.58
C GLU A 58 -6.33 2.94 6.48
N ARG A 59 -6.81 3.46 5.33
CA ARG A 59 -8.25 3.62 5.08
C ARG A 59 -9.00 2.29 5.17
N PHE A 60 -8.47 1.25 4.56
CA PHE A 60 -9.11 -0.06 4.57
C PHE A 60 -9.08 -0.68 5.98
N ARG A 61 -7.99 -0.52 6.73
CA ARG A 61 -7.90 -0.97 8.13
C ARG A 61 -8.90 -0.26 9.02
N GLU A 62 -9.04 1.06 8.88
CA GLU A 62 -10.04 1.83 9.62
C GLU A 62 -11.46 1.41 9.26
N ALA A 63 -11.74 1.16 7.97
CA ALA A 63 -13.04 0.65 7.53
C ALA A 63 -13.34 -0.73 8.10
N ALA A 64 -12.37 -1.66 8.07
CA ALA A 64 -12.49 -2.99 8.65
C ALA A 64 -12.72 -2.94 10.16
N HIS A 65 -11.92 -2.17 10.88
CA HIS A 65 -12.06 -2.01 12.33
C HIS A 65 -13.43 -1.46 12.73
N ASN A 66 -13.98 -0.55 11.93
CA ASN A 66 -15.29 0.05 12.17
C ASN A 66 -16.47 -0.77 11.59
N LYS A 67 -16.23 -1.94 10.99
CA LYS A 67 -17.23 -2.75 10.27
C LYS A 67 -17.98 -1.96 9.18
N LYS A 68 -17.24 -1.11 8.47
CA LYS A 68 -17.71 -0.20 7.42
C LYS A 68 -16.96 -0.41 6.09
N VAL A 69 -16.44 -1.62 5.85
CA VAL A 69 -15.85 -1.94 4.55
C VAL A 69 -16.93 -1.80 3.49
N GLU A 70 -16.69 -0.93 2.50
CA GLU A 70 -17.57 -0.83 1.35
C GLU A 70 -17.42 -2.07 0.48
N VAL A 71 -18.54 -2.68 0.14
CA VAL A 71 -18.61 -3.95 -0.58
C VAL A 71 -19.29 -3.73 -1.93
N GLN A 72 -18.77 -4.40 -2.95
CA GLN A 72 -19.37 -4.53 -4.27
C GLN A 72 -19.89 -5.96 -4.44
N ASP A 73 -21.20 -6.10 -4.54
CA ASP A 73 -21.84 -7.36 -4.91
C ASP A 73 -21.58 -7.67 -6.39
N LEU A 74 -21.31 -8.93 -6.68
CA LEU A 74 -21.20 -9.43 -8.04
C LEU A 74 -22.61 -9.60 -8.63
N LEU A 75 -22.79 -9.15 -9.88
CA LEU A 75 -24.07 -9.32 -10.58
C LEU A 75 -24.45 -10.81 -10.72
N PHE A 76 -23.44 -11.66 -10.92
CA PHE A 76 -23.55 -13.11 -10.88
C PHE A 76 -22.43 -13.66 -10.00
N PRO A 77 -22.71 -14.60 -9.08
CA PRO A 77 -21.68 -15.22 -8.27
C PRO A 77 -20.61 -15.87 -9.15
N LEU A 78 -19.34 -15.62 -8.83
CA LEU A 78 -18.21 -16.21 -9.54
C LEU A 78 -17.86 -17.55 -8.88
N THR A 79 -17.84 -18.64 -9.65
CA THR A 79 -17.37 -19.94 -9.15
C THR A 79 -15.85 -19.99 -9.20
N VAL A 80 -15.21 -20.30 -8.07
CA VAL A 80 -13.76 -20.46 -7.95
C VAL A 80 -13.45 -21.85 -7.43
N GLU A 81 -12.75 -22.66 -8.22
CA GLU A 81 -12.28 -23.98 -7.81
C GLU A 81 -10.82 -23.92 -7.34
N LEU A 82 -10.56 -24.48 -6.16
CA LEU A 82 -9.24 -24.45 -5.52
C LEU A 82 -8.67 -25.86 -5.35
N PRO A 83 -7.32 -26.01 -5.26
CA PRO A 83 -6.70 -27.22 -4.76
C PRO A 83 -7.23 -27.59 -3.36
N PRO A 84 -7.35 -28.88 -3.01
CA PRO A 84 -7.96 -29.30 -1.75
C PRO A 84 -7.36 -28.65 -0.48
N ALA A 85 -6.04 -28.47 -0.46
CA ALA A 85 -5.36 -27.84 0.68
C ALA A 85 -5.70 -26.34 0.81
N GLU A 86 -5.78 -25.63 -0.32
CA GLU A 86 -6.16 -24.21 -0.36
C GLU A 86 -7.64 -24.04 0.02
N ALA A 87 -8.52 -24.90 -0.50
CA ALA A 87 -9.94 -24.92 -0.15
C ALA A 87 -10.15 -25.15 1.36
N GLN A 88 -9.41 -26.09 1.95
CA GLN A 88 -9.47 -26.35 3.38
C GLN A 88 -9.00 -25.15 4.20
N ALA A 89 -7.89 -24.50 3.80
CA ALA A 89 -7.38 -23.31 4.48
C ALA A 89 -8.38 -22.15 4.39
N LEU A 90 -8.91 -21.87 3.20
CA LEU A 90 -9.88 -20.78 2.98
C LEU A 90 -11.17 -21.00 3.78
N SER A 91 -11.66 -22.24 3.85
CA SER A 91 -12.89 -22.60 4.57
C SER A 91 -12.84 -22.26 6.07
N GLN A 92 -11.66 -22.24 6.67
CA GLN A 92 -11.47 -21.92 8.09
C GLN A 92 -11.65 -20.43 8.40
N HIS A 93 -11.65 -19.57 7.37
CA HIS A 93 -11.58 -18.12 7.52
C HIS A 93 -12.72 -17.37 6.81
N LEU A 94 -13.77 -18.06 6.35
CA LEU A 94 -14.87 -17.44 5.58
C LEU A 94 -15.53 -16.25 6.29
N GLU A 95 -15.80 -16.36 7.59
CA GLU A 95 -16.42 -15.26 8.36
C GLU A 95 -15.47 -14.05 8.47
N SER A 96 -14.17 -14.29 8.71
CA SER A 96 -13.18 -13.22 8.77
C SER A 96 -12.96 -12.54 7.42
N LEU A 97 -12.97 -13.31 6.33
CA LEU A 97 -12.90 -12.78 4.97
C LEU A 97 -14.14 -11.96 4.62
N LYS A 98 -15.32 -12.37 5.10
CA LYS A 98 -16.56 -11.62 4.96
C LYS A 98 -16.51 -10.28 5.71
N GLU A 99 -15.89 -10.22 6.89
CA GLU A 99 -15.64 -8.94 7.58
C GLU A 99 -14.72 -7.99 6.79
N LEU A 100 -13.83 -8.55 5.96
CA LEU A 100 -13.03 -7.80 5.01
C LEU A 100 -13.76 -7.52 3.69
N GLY A 101 -15.05 -7.87 3.53
CA GLY A 101 -15.84 -7.63 2.34
C GLY A 101 -15.75 -8.70 1.24
N LEU A 102 -15.02 -9.79 1.49
CA LEU A 102 -14.85 -10.93 0.58
C LEU A 102 -15.80 -12.07 0.99
N GLU A 103 -17.01 -12.09 0.43
CA GLU A 103 -18.01 -13.10 0.77
C GLU A 103 -17.92 -14.32 -0.15
N LEU A 104 -17.60 -15.47 0.45
CA LEU A 104 -17.42 -16.76 -0.22
C LEU A 104 -18.33 -17.81 0.40
N GLU A 105 -19.09 -18.52 -0.44
CA GLU A 105 -19.97 -19.62 -0.03
C GLU A 105 -19.42 -20.96 -0.56
N PRO A 106 -19.31 -22.02 0.26
CA PRO A 106 -18.90 -23.33 -0.22
C PRO A 106 -19.81 -23.87 -1.33
N PHE A 107 -19.21 -24.44 -2.38
CA PHE A 107 -19.91 -25.01 -3.53
C PHE A 107 -19.18 -26.25 -4.07
N GLY A 108 -19.80 -27.42 -3.90
CA GLY A 108 -19.13 -28.69 -4.21
C GLY A 108 -18.03 -29.04 -3.21
N ASN A 109 -17.03 -29.81 -3.65
CA ASN A 109 -15.99 -30.32 -2.74
C ASN A 109 -14.86 -29.31 -2.47
N ASN A 110 -14.38 -28.62 -3.51
CA ASN A 110 -13.27 -27.66 -3.40
C ASN A 110 -13.60 -26.31 -4.09
N GLY A 111 -14.88 -26.07 -4.36
CA GLY A 111 -15.36 -24.86 -5.03
C GLY A 111 -15.98 -23.88 -4.05
N PHE A 112 -15.98 -22.61 -4.45
CA PHE A 112 -16.62 -21.53 -3.72
C PHE A 112 -17.38 -20.62 -4.70
N LEU A 113 -18.52 -20.09 -4.28
CA LEU A 113 -19.21 -19.00 -4.95
C LEU A 113 -18.79 -17.70 -4.28
N LEU A 114 -18.08 -16.86 -5.01
CA LEU A 114 -17.77 -15.49 -4.61
C LEU A 114 -19.01 -14.62 -4.87
N ARG A 115 -19.55 -14.01 -3.82
CA ARG A 115 -20.75 -13.17 -3.85
C ARG A 115 -20.42 -11.69 -3.88
N SER A 116 -19.37 -11.30 -3.16
CA SER A 116 -18.99 -9.91 -3.02
C SER A 116 -17.48 -9.75 -2.84
N VAL A 117 -16.99 -8.56 -3.17
CA VAL A 117 -15.61 -8.15 -2.93
C VAL A 117 -15.57 -6.74 -2.35
N PRO A 118 -14.49 -6.32 -1.69
CA PRO A 118 -14.28 -4.91 -1.36
C PRO A 118 -14.45 -4.01 -2.58
N ALA A 119 -15.13 -2.88 -2.42
CA ALA A 119 -15.36 -1.93 -3.52
C ALA A 119 -14.04 -1.43 -4.14
N VAL A 120 -12.95 -1.42 -3.36
CA VAL A 120 -11.59 -1.08 -3.83
C VAL A 120 -11.00 -2.11 -4.81
N LEU A 121 -11.52 -3.34 -4.85
CA LEU A 121 -11.07 -4.41 -5.74
C LEU A 121 -11.99 -4.63 -6.94
N LYS A 122 -13.07 -3.86 -7.11
CA LYS A 122 -14.14 -4.12 -8.10
C LYS A 122 -13.68 -4.27 -9.56
N HIS A 123 -12.52 -3.72 -9.92
CA HIS A 123 -11.99 -3.75 -11.29
C HIS A 123 -10.85 -4.76 -11.48
N HIS A 124 -10.57 -5.57 -10.47
CA HIS A 124 -9.51 -6.57 -10.49
C HIS A 124 -10.06 -7.94 -10.86
N ASP A 125 -9.15 -8.83 -11.23
CA ASP A 125 -9.48 -10.24 -11.44
C ASP A 125 -9.76 -10.89 -10.07
N GLN A 126 -11.05 -11.16 -9.83
CA GLN A 126 -11.53 -11.65 -8.55
C GLN A 126 -11.13 -13.10 -8.30
N GLU A 127 -11.01 -13.92 -9.36
CA GLU A 127 -10.56 -15.30 -9.23
C GLU A 127 -9.11 -15.33 -8.76
N ILE A 128 -8.25 -14.50 -9.36
CA ILE A 128 -6.84 -14.39 -8.96
C ILE A 128 -6.74 -13.93 -7.49
N ILE A 129 -7.56 -12.96 -7.06
CA ILE A 129 -7.58 -12.50 -5.66
C ILE A 129 -7.92 -13.64 -4.72
N VAL A 130 -8.98 -14.40 -4.97
CA VAL A 130 -9.40 -15.51 -4.12
C VAL A 130 -8.31 -16.59 -4.05
N ARG A 131 -7.69 -16.93 -5.19
CA ARG A 131 -6.57 -17.89 -5.25
C ARG A 131 -5.37 -17.44 -4.44
N GLU A 132 -4.99 -16.16 -4.55
CA GLU A 132 -3.86 -15.64 -3.77
C GLU A 132 -4.16 -15.59 -2.26
N VAL A 133 -5.38 -15.21 -1.87
CA VAL A 133 -5.80 -15.26 -0.47
C VAL A 133 -5.75 -16.68 0.06
N ALA A 134 -6.27 -17.66 -0.69
CA ALA A 134 -6.25 -19.07 -0.28
C ALA A 134 -4.81 -19.61 -0.19
N GLY A 135 -3.96 -19.28 -1.17
CA GLY A 135 -2.55 -19.63 -1.17
C GLY A 135 -1.77 -18.98 -0.02
N HIS A 136 -2.10 -17.74 0.36
CA HIS A 136 -1.52 -17.05 1.51
C HIS A 136 -1.91 -17.74 2.81
N LEU A 137 -3.21 -17.97 3.03
CA LEU A 137 -3.73 -18.66 4.21
C LEU A 137 -3.16 -20.07 4.37
N LEU A 138 -2.84 -20.75 3.26
CA LEU A 138 -2.20 -22.06 3.29
C LEU A 138 -0.72 -22.01 3.70
N ARG A 139 0.03 -20.98 3.27
CA ARG A 139 1.48 -20.84 3.56
C ARG A 139 1.76 -20.28 4.95
N GLU A 140 0.80 -19.58 5.53
CA GLU A 140 0.87 -19.00 6.87
C GLU A 140 1.21 -20.05 7.94
N GLU A 141 2.12 -19.70 8.84
CA GLU A 141 2.46 -20.54 9.98
C GLU A 141 1.24 -20.71 10.92
N LYS A 142 1.17 -21.86 11.58
CA LYS A 142 0.06 -22.17 12.51
C LYS A 142 0.05 -21.27 13.75
N ASP A 143 1.20 -20.72 14.13
CA ASP A 143 1.38 -19.97 15.38
C ASP A 143 1.02 -18.49 15.27
N ARG A 144 0.71 -17.99 14.05
CA ARG A 144 0.24 -16.62 13.85
C ARG A 144 -1.22 -16.45 14.25
N THR A 145 -1.54 -15.30 14.83
CA THR A 145 -2.90 -15.01 15.25
C THR A 145 -3.81 -14.80 14.03
N LEU A 146 -5.12 -14.98 14.22
CA LEU A 146 -6.11 -14.67 13.17
C LEU A 146 -5.99 -13.20 12.72
N GLN A 147 -5.72 -12.29 13.65
CA GLN A 147 -5.55 -10.87 13.37
C GLN A 147 -4.38 -10.63 12.42
N ASP A 148 -3.23 -11.26 12.67
CA ASP A 148 -2.04 -11.12 11.80
C ASP A 148 -2.32 -11.63 10.38
N LYS A 149 -3.03 -12.76 10.26
CA LYS A 149 -3.44 -13.33 8.96
C LYS A 149 -4.35 -12.39 8.17
N MET A 150 -5.34 -11.81 8.84
CA MET A 150 -6.27 -10.87 8.21
C MET A 150 -5.59 -9.56 7.85
N GLU A 151 -4.61 -9.11 8.64
CA GLU A 151 -3.81 -7.94 8.33
C GLU A 151 -3.00 -8.13 7.04
N ASP A 152 -2.36 -9.27 6.84
CA ASP A 152 -1.61 -9.53 5.61
C ASP A 152 -2.49 -9.61 4.37
N ILE A 153 -3.67 -10.24 4.49
CA ILE A 153 -4.67 -10.24 3.41
C ILE A 153 -5.11 -8.82 3.08
N MET A 154 -5.33 -8.00 4.09
CA MET A 154 -5.68 -6.59 3.92
C MET A 154 -4.57 -5.79 3.23
N ILE A 155 -3.30 -6.03 3.60
CA ILE A 155 -2.14 -5.43 2.92
C ILE A 155 -2.13 -5.84 1.44
N MET A 156 -2.25 -7.14 1.17
CA MET A 156 -2.30 -7.69 -0.19
C MET A 156 -3.40 -7.05 -1.04
N MET A 157 -4.62 -6.94 -0.50
CA MET A 157 -5.77 -6.34 -1.19
C MET A 157 -5.55 -4.84 -1.43
N SER A 158 -5.01 -4.11 -0.45
CA SER A 158 -4.80 -2.66 -0.54
C SER A 158 -3.75 -2.29 -1.60
N CYS A 159 -2.67 -3.07 -1.71
CA CYS A 159 -1.61 -2.88 -2.70
C CYS A 159 -2.12 -2.96 -4.15
N ARG A 160 -3.17 -3.75 -4.40
CA ARG A 160 -3.71 -3.93 -5.75
C ARG A 160 -4.32 -2.66 -6.36
N ASN A 161 -4.84 -1.75 -5.53
CA ASN A 161 -5.49 -0.52 -5.99
C ASN A 161 -4.58 0.72 -5.90
N ALA A 162 -3.32 0.54 -5.47
CA ALA A 162 -2.37 1.63 -5.39
C ALA A 162 -2.04 2.21 -6.77
N ILE A 163 -1.56 3.46 -6.77
CA ILE A 163 -1.21 4.16 -7.99
C ILE A 163 -0.10 3.33 -8.64
N LYS A 164 -0.30 2.92 -9.89
CA LYS A 164 0.70 2.12 -10.60
C LYS A 164 1.99 2.93 -10.73
N VAL A 165 3.12 2.23 -10.67
CA VAL A 165 4.42 2.80 -11.03
C VAL A 165 4.31 3.44 -12.42
N ASN A 166 4.88 4.63 -12.59
CA ASN A 166 4.82 5.44 -13.80
C ASN A 166 3.46 6.10 -14.12
N HIS A 167 2.60 6.34 -13.12
CA HIS A 167 1.38 7.11 -13.32
C HIS A 167 1.63 8.63 -13.18
N PRO A 168 1.28 9.45 -14.18
CA PRO A 168 1.41 10.90 -14.06
C PRO A 168 0.45 11.46 -12.99
N LEU A 169 0.94 12.40 -12.19
CA LEU A 169 0.13 13.13 -11.21
C LEU A 169 0.23 14.63 -11.47
N GLU A 170 -0.89 15.33 -11.38
CA GLU A 170 -0.94 16.79 -11.32
C GLU A 170 -0.56 17.27 -9.90
N LEU A 171 -0.12 18.52 -9.77
CA LEU A 171 0.32 19.07 -8.47
C LEU A 171 -0.75 18.95 -7.38
N ASP A 172 -2.02 19.20 -7.70
CA ASP A 172 -3.12 19.05 -6.73
C ASP A 172 -3.31 17.60 -6.27
N GLN A 173 -3.09 16.63 -7.17
CA GLN A 173 -3.15 15.21 -6.81
C GLN A 173 -1.97 14.83 -5.91
N MET A 174 -0.77 15.39 -6.16
CA MET A 174 0.38 15.21 -5.28
C MET A 174 0.10 15.80 -3.89
N ARG A 175 -0.41 17.03 -3.80
CA ARG A 175 -0.80 17.66 -2.52
C ARG A 175 -1.81 16.82 -1.77
N LYS A 176 -2.85 16.32 -2.47
CA LYS A 176 -3.85 15.45 -1.87
C LYS A 176 -3.25 14.16 -1.31
N LEU A 177 -2.36 13.51 -2.07
CA LEU A 177 -1.70 12.29 -1.63
C LEU A 177 -0.81 12.53 -0.40
N MET A 178 -0.06 13.64 -0.37
CA MET A 178 0.78 13.99 0.77
C MET A 178 -0.05 14.32 2.01
N HIS A 179 -1.14 15.08 1.84
CA HIS A 179 -2.09 15.35 2.91
C HIS A 179 -2.69 14.05 3.46
N ASP A 180 -3.14 13.14 2.58
CA ASP A 180 -3.69 11.86 2.99
C ASP A 180 -2.66 10.99 3.71
N LEU A 181 -1.42 10.97 3.21
CA LEU A 181 -0.31 10.22 3.79
C LEU A 181 -0.01 10.72 5.20
N GLU A 182 0.09 12.03 5.40
CA GLU A 182 0.38 12.65 6.69
C GLU A 182 -0.64 12.30 7.78
N HIS A 183 -1.89 12.05 7.41
CA HIS A 183 -2.96 11.66 8.35
C HIS A 183 -2.99 10.15 8.64
N THR A 184 -2.09 9.36 8.05
CA THR A 184 -1.95 7.95 8.39
C THR A 184 -1.22 7.75 9.71
N ARG A 185 -1.45 6.62 10.40
CA ARG A 185 -0.76 6.33 11.67
C ARG A 185 0.76 6.15 11.53
N MET A 186 1.23 5.72 10.35
CA MET A 186 2.66 5.48 10.10
C MET A 186 3.05 5.97 8.69
N PRO A 187 3.21 7.30 8.51
CA PRO A 187 3.38 7.92 7.19
C PRO A 187 4.79 7.77 6.61
N TYR A 188 5.72 7.22 7.40
CA TYR A 188 7.15 7.16 7.08
C TYR A 188 7.60 5.82 6.51
N THR A 189 6.83 4.77 6.76
CA THR A 189 7.19 3.40 6.42
C THR A 189 6.00 2.70 5.80
N CYS A 190 6.22 1.94 4.74
CA CYS A 190 5.16 1.15 4.10
C CYS A 190 4.72 -0.03 4.97
N PRO A 191 3.58 -0.68 4.66
CA PRO A 191 3.14 -1.86 5.42
C PRO A 191 4.19 -2.97 5.52
N HIS A 192 5.12 -3.03 4.55
CA HIS A 192 6.22 -4.00 4.49
C HIS A 192 7.57 -3.49 5.03
N GLY A 193 7.63 -2.31 5.67
CA GLY A 193 8.86 -1.82 6.30
C GLY A 193 9.79 -0.94 5.43
N ARG A 194 9.44 -0.64 4.17
CA ARG A 194 10.25 0.23 3.29
C ARG A 194 10.05 1.71 3.62
N PRO A 195 11.08 2.58 3.54
CA PRO A 195 10.89 4.01 3.70
C PRO A 195 10.01 4.57 2.57
N ILE A 196 9.08 5.45 2.94
CA ILE A 196 8.18 6.11 1.97
C ILE A 196 8.84 7.36 1.36
N ALA A 197 9.61 8.08 2.16
CA ALA A 197 10.22 9.33 1.77
C ALA A 197 11.69 9.41 2.23
N LEU A 198 12.50 10.08 1.42
CA LEU A 198 13.91 10.36 1.67
C LEU A 198 14.14 11.87 1.68
N LEU A 199 14.75 12.39 2.74
CA LEU A 199 15.09 13.81 2.87
C LEU A 199 16.54 14.05 2.43
N PHE A 200 16.70 15.06 1.58
CA PHE A 200 17.98 15.67 1.22
C PHE A 200 18.07 17.03 1.90
N GLU A 201 18.89 17.10 2.95
CA GLU A 201 18.95 18.29 3.80
C GLU A 201 19.49 19.52 3.07
N MET A 202 18.90 20.69 3.37
CA MET A 202 19.35 21.97 2.80
C MET A 202 20.82 22.25 3.11
N ASN A 203 21.29 21.91 4.32
CA ASN A 203 22.68 22.10 4.71
C ASN A 203 23.65 21.31 3.82
N ASP A 204 23.30 20.08 3.46
CA ASP A 204 24.12 19.26 2.57
C ASP A 204 24.15 19.82 1.15
N ILE A 205 23.01 20.33 0.67
CA ILE A 205 22.94 21.03 -0.61
C ILE A 205 23.85 22.26 -0.59
N LEU A 206 23.76 23.11 0.44
CA LEU A 206 24.57 24.33 0.56
C LEU A 206 26.08 24.02 0.61
N ARG A 207 26.50 23.00 1.39
CA ARG A 207 27.89 22.54 1.45
C ARG A 207 28.41 22.09 0.09
N LYS A 208 27.62 21.32 -0.67
CA LYS A 208 28.03 20.82 -2.00
C LYS A 208 28.22 21.95 -3.02
N PHE A 209 27.51 23.06 -2.85
CA PHE A 209 27.70 24.28 -3.65
C PHE A 209 28.69 25.29 -3.03
N GLN A 210 29.41 24.93 -1.96
CA GLN A 210 30.39 25.79 -1.28
C GLN A 210 29.79 27.14 -0.82
N ARG A 211 28.52 27.13 -0.41
CA ARG A 211 27.82 28.33 0.07
C ARG A 211 27.90 28.52 1.58
N ILE A 212 28.42 27.52 2.30
CA ILE A 212 28.76 27.49 3.73
C ILE A 212 29.98 26.62 3.95
#